data_AF-A0A023FPJ2-F1
#
_entry.id   AF-A0A023FPJ2-F1
#
_cell.length_a   1.000
_cell.length_b   1.000
_cell.length_c   1.000
_cell.angle_alpha   90.00
_cell.angle_beta   90.00
_cell.angle_gamma   90.00
#
_symmetry.space_group_name_H-M   'P 1'
#
loop_
_entity.id
_entity.type
_entity.pdbx_description
1 polymer ?
#
loop_
_entity_poly.entity_id
_entity_poly.type
_entity_poly.pdbx_seq_one_letter_code
_entity_poly.pdbx_strand_id
1 'polypeptide(L)'
;MKTTLVTLLLAAATLALADEPSKTPPSPGGQEQQQFYKPPDPEVVRTHLHKLFDEELDKDGDKYVSSAELKEYLKKFHSRLILDSIDKQWEYFDKEMQEKLPGVKVLKWETYKKLSFPDRDLEKAGAEEAKAAQAMLDRTERRWKMADFDGDGALDKAEFKSFLHPEEDERVRHVVVTEAVELMDGDKNGIVSLEEYMDHLRRVSGPEKDKDKNWA
;
A
#
# COMPACT_ATOMS: atom_id res chain seq x y z
N MET A 1 -18.57 -18.09 -4.79
CA MET A 1 -17.36 -18.30 -3.97
C MET A 1 -16.13 -18.03 -4.84
N LYS A 2 -15.79 -16.76 -5.04
CA LYS A 2 -14.61 -16.30 -5.81
C LYS A 2 -14.31 -14.88 -5.34
N THR A 3 -13.73 -14.71 -4.15
CA THR A 3 -13.43 -13.37 -3.62
C THR A 3 -12.31 -13.30 -2.58
N THR A 4 -11.54 -14.36 -2.38
CA THR A 4 -10.63 -14.43 -1.22
C THR A 4 -9.18 -13.98 -1.48
N LEU A 5 -8.74 -13.84 -2.73
CA LEU A 5 -7.33 -13.57 -3.04
C LEU A 5 -7.00 -12.11 -3.41
N VAL A 6 -7.98 -11.26 -3.71
CA VAL A 6 -7.75 -9.81 -3.89
C VAL A 6 -7.58 -9.11 -2.53
N THR A 7 -7.99 -9.75 -1.44
CA THR A 7 -7.90 -9.21 -0.08
C THR A 7 -6.48 -9.22 0.51
N LEU A 8 -5.53 -10.00 -0.01
CA LEU A 8 -4.22 -10.14 0.65
C LEU A 8 -3.25 -8.99 0.34
N LEU A 9 -3.34 -8.38 -0.84
CA LEU A 9 -2.61 -7.13 -1.16
C LEU A 9 -3.30 -5.90 -0.56
N LEU A 10 -4.63 -5.96 -0.42
CA LEU A 10 -5.36 -4.96 0.36
C LEU A 10 -5.08 -5.10 1.87
N ALA A 11 -4.71 -6.28 2.38
CA ALA A 11 -4.43 -6.52 3.80
C ALA A 11 -3.21 -5.75 4.30
N ALA A 12 -2.13 -5.68 3.52
CA ALA A 12 -0.94 -4.92 3.90
C ALA A 12 -1.19 -3.39 3.93
N ALA A 13 -2.06 -2.89 3.06
CA ALA A 13 -2.47 -1.48 3.04
C ALA A 13 -3.60 -1.16 4.05
N THR A 14 -4.45 -2.13 4.41
CA THR A 14 -5.51 -1.96 5.42
C THR A 14 -5.01 -2.11 6.85
N LEU A 15 -3.89 -2.81 7.09
CA LEU A 15 -3.28 -2.87 8.43
C LEU A 15 -2.68 -1.53 8.88
N ALA A 16 -2.33 -0.62 7.97
CA ALA A 16 -1.73 0.67 8.31
C ALA A 16 -2.75 1.73 8.81
N LEU A 17 -4.05 1.41 8.74
CA LEU A 17 -5.17 2.26 9.17
C LEU A 17 -5.90 1.74 10.43
N ALA A 18 -5.38 0.70 11.09
CA ALA A 18 -5.91 0.27 12.38
C ALA A 18 -5.38 1.19 13.49
N ASP A 19 -6.20 2.17 13.86
CA ASP A 19 -6.05 3.04 15.03
C ASP A 19 -5.81 2.20 16.31
N GLU A 20 -4.96 2.69 17.22
CA GLU A 20 -4.58 1.98 18.45
C GLU A 20 -5.81 1.60 19.31
N PRO A 21 -5.92 0.36 19.82
CA PRO A 21 -6.95 0.03 20.79
C PRO A 21 -6.61 0.64 22.16
N SER A 22 -7.44 1.61 22.58
CA SER A 22 -7.41 2.22 23.91
C SER A 22 -7.37 1.17 25.02
N LYS A 23 -6.38 1.28 25.91
CA LYS A 23 -6.19 0.44 27.10
C LYS A 23 -7.33 0.59 28.11
N THR A 24 -8.26 -0.36 28.17
CA THR A 24 -9.02 -0.69 29.38
C THR A 24 -9.25 -2.21 29.45
N PRO A 25 -9.13 -2.86 30.63
CA PRO A 25 -9.29 -4.30 30.74
C PRO A 25 -10.77 -4.71 30.57
N PRO A 26 -11.06 -5.88 29.97
CA PRO A 26 -12.43 -6.28 29.66
C PRO A 26 -13.17 -6.75 30.93
N SER A 27 -14.37 -6.22 31.13
CA SER A 27 -15.33 -6.72 32.13
C SER A 27 -16.18 -7.84 31.49
N PRO A 28 -16.46 -8.96 32.18
CA PRO A 28 -17.05 -10.13 31.55
C PRO A 28 -18.57 -10.00 31.46
N GLY A 29 -19.09 -9.93 30.23
CA GLY A 29 -20.52 -10.09 29.94
C GLY A 29 -21.17 -8.87 29.30
N GLY A 30 -21.08 -8.76 27.98
CA GLY A 30 -21.82 -7.77 27.20
C GLY A 30 -21.47 -7.89 25.72
N GLN A 31 -22.48 -8.05 24.88
CA GLN A 31 -22.34 -8.15 23.43
C GLN A 31 -21.58 -6.93 22.89
N GLU A 32 -20.46 -7.16 22.18
CA GLU A 32 -19.67 -6.09 21.54
C GLU A 32 -20.50 -5.40 20.46
N GLN A 33 -21.08 -4.25 20.80
CA GLN A 33 -21.64 -3.33 19.82
C GLN A 33 -20.47 -2.74 19.02
N GLN A 34 -20.42 -3.03 17.72
CA GLN A 34 -19.49 -2.41 16.78
C GLN A 34 -19.57 -0.89 16.94
N GLN A 35 -18.47 -0.25 17.34
CA GLN A 35 -18.46 1.20 17.50
C GLN A 35 -18.64 1.84 16.11
N PHE A 36 -19.84 2.35 15.86
CA PHE A 36 -20.11 3.15 14.68
C PHE A 36 -19.22 4.40 14.70
N TYR A 37 -18.53 4.68 13.60
CA TYR A 37 -17.76 5.90 13.40
C TYR A 37 -18.61 7.12 13.81
N LYS A 38 -18.14 7.86 14.81
CA LYS A 38 -18.72 9.15 15.17
C LYS A 38 -17.95 10.23 14.41
N PRO A 39 -18.60 11.01 13.53
CA PRO A 39 -17.92 12.11 12.88
C PRO A 39 -17.37 13.08 13.95
N PRO A 40 -16.15 13.61 13.76
CA PRO A 40 -15.55 14.55 14.69
C PRO A 40 -16.40 15.81 14.83
N ASP A 41 -16.28 16.48 15.98
CA ASP A 41 -16.97 17.75 16.26
C ASP A 41 -16.64 18.78 15.16
N PRO A 42 -17.65 19.39 14.50
CA PRO A 42 -17.45 20.40 13.46
C PRO A 42 -16.52 21.56 13.86
N GLU A 43 -16.53 21.98 15.13
CA GLU A 43 -15.68 23.09 15.59
C GLU A 43 -14.21 22.67 15.69
N VAL A 44 -13.94 21.41 16.06
CA VAL A 44 -12.58 20.85 16.08
C VAL A 44 -12.04 20.70 14.67
N VAL A 45 -12.88 20.23 13.74
CA VAL A 45 -12.51 20.11 12.31
C VAL A 45 -12.22 21.49 11.73
N ARG A 46 -13.08 22.48 11.97
CA ARG A 46 -12.87 23.87 11.52
C ARG A 46 -11.55 24.42 12.06
N THR A 47 -11.28 24.24 13.35
CA THR A 47 -10.02 24.70 13.97
C THR A 47 -8.79 24.07 13.33
N HIS A 48 -8.81 22.76 13.08
CA HIS A 48 -7.71 22.06 12.42
C HIS A 48 -7.53 22.50 10.97
N LEU A 49 -8.62 22.73 10.24
CA LEU A 49 -8.56 23.22 8.86
C LEU A 49 -8.00 24.64 8.78
N HIS A 50 -8.38 25.54 9.70
CA HIS A 50 -7.78 26.88 9.77
C HIS A 50 -6.29 26.81 10.05
N LYS A 51 -5.89 25.99 11.03
CA LYS A 51 -4.47 25.78 11.34
C LYS A 51 -3.70 25.24 10.14
N LEU A 52 -4.26 24.24 9.46
CA LEU A 52 -3.66 23.67 8.25
C LEU A 52 -3.53 24.72 7.13
N PHE A 53 -4.57 25.52 6.95
CA PHE A 53 -4.58 26.59 5.98
C PHE A 53 -3.44 27.58 6.24
N ASP A 54 -3.40 28.15 7.44
CA ASP A 54 -2.47 29.21 7.83
C ASP A 54 -1.01 28.73 7.90
N GLU A 55 -0.77 27.49 8.34
CA GLU A 55 0.59 26.98 8.57
C GLU A 55 1.19 26.27 7.35
N GLU A 56 0.37 25.55 6.56
CA GLU A 56 0.85 24.59 5.57
C GLU A 56 0.42 24.85 4.14
N LEU A 57 -0.72 25.51 3.89
CA LEU A 57 -1.25 25.74 2.55
C LEU A 57 -0.99 27.15 2.04
N ASP A 58 -1.35 28.19 2.79
CA ASP A 58 -1.18 29.60 2.40
C ASP A 58 0.24 30.07 2.75
N LYS A 59 1.18 29.87 1.82
CA LYS A 59 2.61 30.18 2.07
C LYS A 59 2.94 31.64 1.75
N ASP A 60 2.18 32.27 0.86
CA ASP A 60 2.38 33.67 0.49
C ASP A 60 1.51 34.65 1.31
N GLY A 61 0.57 34.15 2.11
CA GLY A 61 -0.25 34.91 3.04
C GLY A 61 -1.39 35.68 2.35
N ASP A 62 -1.78 35.29 1.14
CA ASP A 62 -2.79 35.97 0.34
C ASP A 62 -4.24 35.59 0.71
N LYS A 63 -4.41 34.63 1.66
CA LYS A 63 -5.68 34.07 2.13
C LYS A 63 -6.42 33.23 1.10
N TYR A 64 -5.73 32.77 0.06
CA TYR A 64 -6.20 31.77 -0.89
C TYR A 64 -5.22 30.58 -0.92
N VAL A 65 -5.60 29.53 -1.65
CA VAL A 65 -4.69 28.42 -1.96
C VAL A 65 -4.54 28.36 -3.45
N SER A 66 -3.35 28.70 -3.94
CA SER A 66 -3.00 28.56 -5.34
C SER A 66 -2.80 27.09 -5.71
N SER A 67 -2.90 26.78 -7.01
CA SER A 67 -2.61 25.43 -7.52
C SER A 67 -1.17 25.00 -7.21
N ALA A 68 -0.23 25.94 -7.16
CA ALA A 68 1.17 25.67 -6.87
C ALA A 68 1.36 25.25 -5.40
N GLU A 69 0.77 25.99 -4.46
CA GLU A 69 0.82 25.69 -3.03
C GLU A 69 0.14 24.37 -2.70
N LEU A 70 -1.06 24.13 -3.25
CA LEU A 70 -1.75 22.87 -3.06
C LEU A 70 -0.91 21.69 -3.56
N LYS A 71 -0.28 21.83 -4.73
CA LYS A 71 0.59 20.80 -5.30
C LYS A 71 1.81 20.53 -4.42
N GLU A 72 2.43 21.56 -3.86
CA GLU A 72 3.57 21.41 -2.96
C GLU A 72 3.16 20.72 -1.65
N TYR A 73 2.04 21.16 -1.06
CA TYR A 73 1.48 20.54 0.14
C TYR A 73 1.16 19.06 -0.10
N LEU A 74 0.47 18.74 -1.20
CA LEU A 74 0.12 17.35 -1.55
C LEU A 74 1.36 16.47 -1.70
N LYS A 75 2.44 16.97 -2.30
CA LYS A 75 3.71 16.22 -2.39
C LYS A 75 4.31 15.95 -1.01
N LYS A 76 4.37 16.97 -0.15
CA LYS A 76 4.89 16.83 1.23
C LYS A 76 4.02 15.89 2.06
N PHE A 77 2.71 16.00 1.95
CA PHE A 77 1.75 15.14 2.64
C PHE A 77 1.87 13.68 2.17
N HIS A 78 1.90 13.45 0.86
CA HIS A 78 2.11 12.12 0.25
C HIS A 78 3.42 11.48 0.73
N SER A 79 4.53 12.23 0.71
CA SER A 79 5.82 11.74 1.21
C SER A 79 5.76 11.36 2.70
N ARG A 80 5.07 12.15 3.53
CA ARG A 80 4.87 11.82 4.95
C ARG A 80 4.06 10.54 5.14
N LEU A 81 2.97 10.36 4.39
CA LEU A 81 2.16 9.15 4.46
C LEU A 81 2.96 7.90 4.07
N ILE A 82 3.76 7.99 3.01
CA ILE A 82 4.65 6.89 2.61
C ILE A 82 5.63 6.56 3.73
N LEU A 83 6.30 7.56 4.30
CA LEU A 83 7.27 7.33 5.38
C LEU A 83 6.63 6.72 6.62
N ASP A 84 5.46 7.20 7.05
CA ASP A 84 4.70 6.63 8.18
C ASP A 84 4.29 5.17 7.91
N SER A 85 3.83 4.88 6.69
CA SER A 85 3.52 3.51 6.27
C SER A 85 4.75 2.60 6.30
N ILE A 86 5.91 3.10 5.84
CA ILE A 86 7.17 2.36 5.88
C ILE A 86 7.60 2.13 7.32
N ASP A 87 7.50 3.12 8.20
CA ASP A 87 7.88 2.99 9.61
C ASP A 87 7.08 1.88 10.31
N LYS A 88 5.75 1.88 10.12
CA LYS A 88 4.86 0.85 10.65
C LYS A 88 5.19 -0.54 10.11
N GLN A 89 5.41 -0.67 8.80
CA GLN A 89 5.76 -1.96 8.20
C GLN A 89 7.16 -2.42 8.60
N TRP A 90 8.12 -1.50 8.74
CA TRP A 90 9.46 -1.80 9.19
C TRP A 90 9.46 -2.35 10.62
N GLU A 91 8.66 -1.76 11.51
CA GLU A 91 8.52 -2.23 12.89
C GLU A 91 7.95 -3.65 13.00
N TYR A 92 7.04 -4.04 12.09
CA TYR A 92 6.51 -5.40 12.05
C TYR A 92 7.61 -6.47 11.92
N PHE A 93 8.67 -6.16 11.18
CA PHE A 93 9.79 -7.08 10.94
C PHE A 93 10.94 -6.92 11.96
N ASP A 94 10.92 -5.90 12.81
CA ASP A 94 12.06 -5.48 13.65
C ASP A 94 12.64 -6.59 14.55
N LYS A 95 11.79 -7.54 14.98
CA LYS A 95 12.19 -8.67 15.85
C LYS A 95 12.98 -9.76 15.12
N GLU A 96 12.78 -9.89 13.81
CA GLU A 96 13.37 -10.94 12.98
C GLU A 96 14.50 -10.38 12.08
N MET A 97 14.74 -9.06 12.16
CA MET A 97 15.85 -8.39 11.47
C MET A 97 17.19 -8.70 12.10
N GLN A 98 18.24 -8.57 11.29
CA GLN A 98 19.63 -8.75 11.72
C GLN A 98 20.34 -7.40 11.76
N GLU A 99 21.27 -7.24 12.70
CA GLU A 99 22.16 -6.09 12.72
C GLU A 99 23.36 -6.36 11.81
N LYS A 100 23.50 -5.58 10.74
CA LYS A 100 24.67 -5.62 9.84
C LYS A 100 25.82 -4.81 10.41
N LEU A 101 25.50 -3.65 10.98
CA LEU A 101 26.41 -2.75 11.70
C LEU A 101 25.73 -2.30 13.00
N PRO A 102 26.48 -1.82 14.00
CA PRO A 102 25.88 -1.29 15.24
C PRO A 102 24.83 -0.21 14.92
N GLY A 103 23.57 -0.49 15.24
CA GLY A 103 22.43 0.41 14.97
C GLY A 103 21.87 0.36 13.54
N VAL A 104 22.40 -0.49 12.65
CA VAL A 104 21.86 -0.69 11.29
C VAL A 104 21.25 -2.08 11.17
N LYS A 105 19.93 -2.11 11.25
CA LYS A 105 19.13 -3.32 11.02
C LYS A 105 18.85 -3.49 9.53
N VAL A 106 18.87 -4.75 9.08
CA VAL A 106 18.56 -5.14 7.72
C VAL A 106 17.57 -6.31 7.73
N LEU A 107 16.72 -6.36 6.71
CA LEU A 107 15.74 -7.41 6.51
C LEU A 107 16.22 -8.35 5.40
N LYS A 108 16.37 -9.64 5.69
CA LYS A 108 16.77 -10.65 4.70
C LYS A 108 15.57 -11.18 3.92
N TRP A 109 15.80 -11.56 2.65
CA TRP A 109 14.77 -12.10 1.77
C TRP A 109 14.02 -13.29 2.38
N GLU A 110 14.75 -14.27 2.95
CA GLU A 110 14.15 -15.46 3.55
C GLU A 110 13.24 -15.12 4.74
N THR A 111 13.62 -14.12 5.54
CA THR A 111 12.81 -13.63 6.66
C THR A 111 11.52 -12.99 6.14
N TYR A 112 11.63 -12.11 5.15
CA TYR A 112 10.46 -11.47 4.53
C TYR A 112 9.52 -12.51 3.90
N LYS A 113 10.06 -13.41 3.07
CA LYS A 113 9.32 -14.48 2.40
C LYS A 113 8.55 -15.34 3.40
N LYS A 114 9.20 -15.78 4.48
CA LYS A 114 8.58 -16.62 5.52
C LYS A 114 7.40 -15.92 6.23
N LEU A 115 7.51 -14.63 6.48
CA LEU A 115 6.49 -13.87 7.20
C LEU A 115 5.34 -13.41 6.29
N SER A 116 5.64 -13.06 5.04
CA SER A 116 4.64 -12.56 4.08
C SER A 116 3.98 -13.67 3.26
N PHE A 117 4.64 -14.82 3.08
CA PHE A 117 4.15 -15.96 2.29
C PHE A 117 4.36 -17.28 3.05
N PRO A 118 3.59 -17.53 4.12
CA PRO A 118 3.71 -18.78 4.87
C PRO A 118 3.30 -19.98 3.99
N ASP A 119 4.15 -21.01 3.95
CA ASP A 119 4.00 -22.20 3.09
C ASP A 119 2.62 -22.89 3.24
N ARG A 120 2.02 -22.79 4.42
CA ARG A 120 0.69 -23.36 4.73
C ARG A 120 -0.44 -22.83 3.84
N ASP A 121 -0.30 -21.60 3.35
CA ASP A 121 -1.31 -20.96 2.50
C ASP A 121 -1.12 -21.36 1.03
N LEU A 122 0.11 -21.71 0.62
CA LEU A 122 0.44 -22.20 -0.72
C LEU A 122 0.03 -23.67 -0.91
N GLU A 123 0.21 -24.50 0.12
CA GLU A 123 -0.08 -25.94 0.07
C GLU A 123 -1.58 -26.27 0.10
N LYS A 124 -2.42 -25.38 0.65
CA LYS A 124 -3.88 -25.55 0.74
C LYS A 124 -4.64 -24.93 -0.42
N ALA A 125 -3.95 -24.20 -1.28
CA ALA A 125 -4.52 -23.47 -2.41
C ALA A 125 -4.85 -24.45 -3.56
N GLY A 126 -5.98 -24.23 -4.25
CA GLY A 126 -6.25 -24.93 -5.51
C GLY A 126 -5.19 -24.62 -6.58
N ALA A 127 -5.12 -25.40 -7.66
CA ALA A 127 -4.08 -25.26 -8.70
C ALA A 127 -3.96 -23.83 -9.28
N GLU A 128 -5.08 -23.13 -9.50
CA GLU A 128 -5.09 -21.75 -9.98
C GLU A 128 -4.61 -20.74 -8.92
N GLU A 129 -4.95 -20.98 -7.66
CA GLU A 129 -4.57 -20.11 -6.54
C GLU A 129 -3.08 -20.25 -6.22
N ALA A 130 -2.54 -21.46 -6.29
CA ALA A 130 -1.11 -21.74 -6.18
C ALA A 130 -0.31 -21.05 -7.31
N LYS A 131 -0.82 -21.09 -8.55
CA LYS A 131 -0.18 -20.41 -9.68
C LYS A 131 -0.18 -18.89 -9.53
N ALA A 132 -1.27 -18.30 -9.04
CA ALA A 132 -1.35 -16.87 -8.75
C ALA A 132 -0.40 -16.46 -7.62
N ALA A 133 -0.29 -17.28 -6.57
CA ALA A 133 0.63 -17.03 -5.47
C ALA A 133 2.10 -17.15 -5.89
N GLN A 134 2.44 -18.13 -6.74
CA GLN A 134 3.78 -18.23 -7.32
C GLN A 134 4.13 -17.00 -8.18
N ALA A 135 3.22 -16.55 -9.04
CA ALA A 135 3.43 -15.33 -9.82
C ALA A 135 3.62 -14.08 -8.94
N MET A 136 2.91 -14.02 -7.81
CA MET A 136 3.10 -12.95 -6.81
C MET A 136 4.47 -13.04 -6.13
N LEU A 137 4.92 -14.24 -5.78
CA LEU A 137 6.26 -14.47 -5.22
C LEU A 137 7.35 -14.05 -6.20
N ASP A 138 7.27 -14.48 -7.46
CA ASP A 138 8.26 -14.16 -8.49
C ASP A 138 8.37 -12.64 -8.72
N ARG A 139 7.23 -11.95 -8.74
CA ARG A 139 7.17 -10.48 -8.84
C ARG A 139 7.79 -9.81 -7.62
N THR A 140 7.48 -10.31 -6.43
CA THR A 140 8.04 -9.80 -5.17
C THR A 140 9.55 -9.99 -5.13
N GLU A 141 10.06 -11.16 -5.51
CA GLU A 141 11.49 -11.45 -5.54
C GLU A 141 12.23 -10.56 -6.55
N ARG A 142 11.62 -10.30 -7.71
CA ARG A 142 12.16 -9.36 -8.69
C ARG A 142 12.28 -7.95 -8.11
N ARG A 143 11.22 -7.44 -7.47
CA ARG A 143 11.26 -6.12 -6.80
C ARG A 143 12.33 -6.08 -5.72
N TRP A 144 12.47 -7.15 -4.94
CA TRP A 144 13.50 -7.27 -3.91
C TRP A 144 14.90 -7.09 -4.49
N LYS A 145 15.23 -7.89 -5.52
CA LYS A 145 16.53 -7.83 -6.21
C LYS A 145 16.82 -6.47 -6.85
N MET A 146 15.79 -5.76 -7.27
CA MET A 146 15.95 -4.42 -7.85
C MET A 146 16.17 -3.33 -6.80
N ALA A 147 15.62 -3.52 -5.60
CA ALA A 147 15.75 -2.58 -4.48
C ALA A 147 17.01 -2.82 -3.65
N ASP A 148 17.58 -4.02 -3.69
CA ASP A 148 18.88 -4.38 -3.12
C ASP A 148 20.01 -3.75 -3.96
N PHE A 149 20.39 -2.52 -3.62
CA PHE A 149 21.33 -1.75 -4.42
C PHE A 149 22.78 -2.13 -4.13
N ASP A 150 23.06 -2.60 -2.92
CA ASP A 150 24.40 -3.05 -2.52
C ASP A 150 24.66 -4.53 -2.78
N GLY A 151 23.60 -5.30 -3.10
CA GLY A 151 23.67 -6.69 -3.52
C GLY A 151 23.98 -7.66 -2.39
N ASP A 152 23.72 -7.28 -1.13
CA ASP A 152 24.04 -8.10 0.04
C ASP A 152 22.96 -9.15 0.37
N GLY A 153 21.86 -9.16 -0.38
CA GLY A 153 20.72 -10.07 -0.19
C GLY A 153 19.80 -9.68 0.97
N ALA A 154 19.97 -8.50 1.54
CA ALA A 154 19.13 -7.88 2.55
C ALA A 154 18.74 -6.47 2.10
N LEU A 155 17.67 -5.92 2.68
CA LEU A 155 17.30 -4.52 2.46
C LEU A 155 17.50 -3.76 3.76
N ASP A 156 18.16 -2.61 3.66
CA ASP A 156 18.04 -1.57 4.68
C ASP A 156 16.70 -0.83 4.56
N LYS A 157 16.44 0.14 5.45
CA LYS A 157 15.17 0.87 5.48
C LYS A 157 14.91 1.71 4.22
N ALA A 158 15.96 2.25 3.59
CA ALA A 158 15.85 3.06 2.38
C ALA A 158 15.61 2.17 1.13
N GLU A 159 16.25 1.01 1.09
CA GLU A 159 16.00 -0.01 0.08
C GLU A 159 14.61 -0.61 0.23
N PHE A 160 14.17 -0.87 1.46
CA PHE A 160 12.82 -1.34 1.76
C PHE A 160 11.73 -0.36 1.33
N LYS A 161 11.97 0.96 1.48
CA LYS A 161 11.11 1.99 0.88
C LYS A 161 10.98 1.79 -0.63
N SER A 162 12.11 1.60 -1.32
CA SER A 162 12.16 1.46 -2.78
C SER A 162 11.48 0.17 -3.24
N PHE A 163 11.54 -0.88 -2.42
CA PHE A 163 10.84 -2.15 -2.64
C PHE A 163 9.31 -2.02 -2.54
N LEU A 164 8.82 -1.31 -1.52
CA LEU A 164 7.38 -1.13 -1.29
C LEU A 164 6.74 -0.10 -2.22
N HIS A 165 7.44 1.01 -2.43
CA HIS A 165 7.01 2.17 -3.22
C HIS A 165 7.97 2.43 -4.38
N PRO A 166 8.12 1.48 -5.32
CA PRO A 166 9.04 1.65 -6.44
C PRO A 166 8.69 2.86 -7.31
N GLU A 167 7.43 3.31 -7.31
CA GLU A 167 6.98 4.53 -7.99
C GLU A 167 7.66 5.82 -7.52
N GLU A 168 8.18 5.82 -6.28
CA GLU A 168 8.83 6.96 -5.64
C GLU A 168 10.35 7.00 -5.85
N ASP A 169 10.95 5.94 -6.41
CA ASP A 169 12.38 5.86 -6.68
C ASP A 169 12.66 5.65 -8.17
N GLU A 170 13.35 6.63 -8.76
CA GLU A 170 13.67 6.65 -10.19
C GLU A 170 14.44 5.41 -10.67
N ARG A 171 15.24 4.77 -9.81
CA ARG A 171 16.05 3.60 -10.15
C ARG A 171 15.21 2.36 -10.40
N VAL A 172 14.10 2.20 -9.64
CA VAL A 172 13.26 0.99 -9.67
C VAL A 172 11.87 1.21 -10.24
N ARG A 173 11.43 2.46 -10.45
CA ARG A 173 10.10 2.82 -10.97
C ARG A 173 9.66 2.08 -12.23
N HIS A 174 10.58 1.72 -13.10
CA HIS A 174 10.27 0.98 -14.34
C HIS A 174 9.64 -0.40 -14.09
N VAL A 175 9.82 -0.99 -12.89
CA VAL A 175 9.16 -2.23 -12.50
C VAL A 175 7.63 -2.11 -12.52
N VAL A 176 7.10 -0.94 -12.14
CA VAL A 176 5.66 -0.68 -12.10
C VAL A 176 5.07 -0.75 -13.50
N VAL A 177 5.78 -0.22 -14.50
CA VAL A 177 5.36 -0.28 -15.90
C VAL A 177 5.40 -1.71 -16.41
N THR A 178 6.47 -2.44 -16.11
CA THR A 178 6.63 -3.84 -16.51
C THR A 178 5.49 -4.70 -15.97
N GLU A 179 5.17 -4.54 -14.68
CA GLU A 179 4.10 -5.30 -14.03
C GLU A 179 2.71 -4.90 -14.53
N ALA A 180 2.50 -3.63 -14.87
CA ALA A 180 1.26 -3.18 -15.49
C ALA A 180 1.06 -3.84 -16.87
N VAL A 181 2.13 -3.94 -17.66
CA VAL A 181 2.11 -4.66 -18.95
C VAL A 181 1.83 -6.15 -18.72
N GLU A 182 2.58 -6.83 -17.84
CA GLU A 182 2.36 -8.25 -17.51
C GLU A 182 0.93 -8.57 -17.04
N LEU A 183 0.26 -7.61 -16.39
CA LEU A 183 -1.12 -7.77 -15.92
C LEU A 183 -2.17 -7.62 -17.04
N MET A 184 -1.89 -6.77 -18.04
CA MET A 184 -2.82 -6.49 -19.14
C MET A 184 -2.60 -7.40 -20.34
N ASP A 185 -1.34 -7.73 -20.65
CA ASP A 185 -0.90 -8.56 -21.76
C ASP A 185 -1.29 -10.03 -21.53
N GLY A 186 -2.45 -10.39 -22.07
CA GLY A 186 -3.04 -11.71 -21.91
C GLY A 186 -2.43 -12.74 -22.86
N ASP A 187 -1.98 -12.31 -24.04
CA ASP A 187 -1.36 -13.18 -25.04
C ASP A 187 0.16 -13.34 -24.87
N LYS A 188 0.77 -12.52 -23.99
CA LYS A 188 2.19 -12.51 -23.62
C LYS A 188 3.12 -12.13 -24.77
N ASN A 189 2.65 -11.27 -25.68
CA ASN A 189 3.45 -10.78 -26.80
C ASN A 189 4.37 -9.58 -26.42
N GLY A 190 4.25 -9.06 -25.19
CA GLY A 190 5.02 -7.93 -24.65
C GLY A 190 4.45 -6.54 -24.97
N ILE A 191 3.27 -6.47 -25.60
CA ILE A 191 2.61 -5.24 -26.03
C ILE A 191 1.14 -5.30 -25.60
N VAL A 192 0.63 -4.21 -25.01
CA VAL A 192 -0.79 -4.13 -24.68
C VAL A 192 -1.57 -3.65 -25.90
N SER A 193 -2.37 -4.55 -26.47
CA SER A 193 -3.32 -4.22 -27.55
C SER A 193 -4.49 -3.36 -27.03
N LEU A 194 -5.21 -2.71 -27.96
CA LEU A 194 -6.40 -1.93 -27.59
C LEU A 194 -7.45 -2.82 -26.94
N GLU A 195 -7.62 -4.04 -27.46
CA GLU A 195 -8.54 -5.04 -26.95
C GLU A 195 -8.21 -5.42 -25.50
N GLU A 196 -6.95 -5.71 -25.20
CA GLU A 196 -6.50 -6.02 -23.83
C GLU A 196 -6.68 -4.85 -22.88
N TYR A 197 -6.39 -3.62 -23.33
CA TYR A 197 -6.61 -2.42 -22.54
C TYR A 197 -8.10 -2.22 -22.22
N MET A 198 -8.99 -2.37 -23.21
CA MET A 198 -10.44 -2.28 -23.01
C MET A 198 -10.97 -3.37 -22.08
N ASP A 199 -10.48 -4.59 -22.22
CA ASP A 199 -10.88 -5.69 -21.36
C ASP A 199 -10.39 -5.50 -19.92
N HIS A 200 -9.18 -4.96 -19.74
CA HIS A 200 -8.69 -4.57 -18.42
C HIS A 200 -9.58 -3.49 -17.79
N LEU A 201 -9.90 -2.42 -18.52
CA LEU A 201 -10.80 -1.36 -18.04
C LEU A 201 -12.17 -1.91 -17.61
N ARG A 202 -12.78 -2.79 -18.41
CA ARG A 202 -14.07 -3.42 -18.06
C ARG A 202 -14.00 -4.23 -16.77
N ARG A 203 -12.88 -4.92 -16.52
CA ARG A 203 -12.68 -5.69 -15.27
C ARG A 203 -12.53 -4.77 -14.07
N VAL A 204 -11.82 -3.63 -14.22
CA VAL A 204 -11.54 -2.70 -13.11
C VAL A 204 -12.72 -1.78 -12.80
N SER A 205 -13.42 -1.27 -13.82
CA SER A 205 -14.55 -0.35 -13.65
C SER A 205 -15.82 -1.02 -13.07
N GLY A 206 -15.84 -2.36 -13.01
CA GLY A 206 -17.01 -3.12 -12.58
C GLY A 206 -18.15 -3.06 -13.61
N PRO A 207 -19.29 -3.74 -13.34
CA PRO A 207 -20.45 -3.63 -14.21
C PRO A 207 -20.95 -2.19 -14.23
N GLU A 208 -21.25 -1.67 -15.42
CA GLU A 208 -21.90 -0.37 -15.58
C GLU A 208 -23.17 -0.36 -14.73
N LYS A 209 -23.21 0.48 -13.70
CA LYS A 209 -24.44 0.67 -12.92
C LYS A 209 -25.43 1.33 -13.87
N ASP A 210 -26.54 0.65 -14.15
CA ASP A 210 -27.68 1.23 -14.86
C ASP A 210 -27.93 2.65 -14.32
N LYS A 211 -28.11 3.61 -15.24
CA LYS A 211 -28.38 5.01 -14.92
C LYS A 211 -29.34 5.08 -13.73
N ASP A 212 -28.84 5.55 -12.59
CA ASP A 212 -29.66 5.66 -11.37
C ASP A 212 -30.94 6.42 -11.72
N LYS A 213 -32.10 5.77 -11.65
CA LYS A 213 -33.36 6.37 -12.10
C LYS A 213 -33.73 7.62 -11.30
N ASN A 214 -33.03 7.87 -10.20
CA ASN A 214 -33.19 9.04 -9.32
C ASN A 214 -32.51 10.32 -9.83
N TRP A 215 -31.74 10.29 -10.93
CA TRP A 215 -31.20 11.50 -11.56
C TRP A 215 -31.87 11.90 -12.88
N ALA A 216 -32.96 11.23 -13.27
CA ALA A 216 -33.71 11.49 -14.51
C ALA A 216 -34.97 12.35 -14.27
#